data_AF-A0A8H3ZIC4-F1
#
_entry.id   AF-A0A8H3ZIC4-F1
#
_cell.length_a   1.000
_cell.length_b   1.000
_cell.length_c   1.000
_cell.angle_alpha   90.00
_cell.angle_beta   90.00
_cell.angle_gamma   90.00
#
_symmetry.space_group_name_H-M   'P 1'
#
loop_
_entity.id
_entity.type
_entity.pdbx_description
1 polymer ?
#
loop_
_entity_poly.entity_id
_entity_poly.type
_entity_poly.pdbx_seq_one_letter_code
_entity_poly.pdbx_strand_id
1 'polypeptide(L)'
;QLEQLARAVEKAPLAEESHEKQAFQQEQPFQSVHDEFMFGTTEPYTSQSSSETPGQHPYQPDDSFTDLVTNVYFDKWYFAAPMFQRARYSMSLHLPPHMRPPMCLQYIVMALGADITKTHRKLAIPFYQRARAYMQADEMRSSHNISDEEAQDVKTSLHWKRHREIDNDLASLLNCLPDDLKLPNSIRCQNATFVNIIIHTSIILLHRAALSTIERVGTPHHMIRQCRIRLVAAAEEILNILRMMPDVNDMLKNPMLTFSMYMASLVFLDQPTSTEPEYQRQDNLDFTLRLMILAAKTWGNPVTRSMAIQLAVDMRQRGLDSAAVEKATELPVERSTVPILAKGDNDSSNFLFQLNNFENSPEPIADI
;
A
#
# COMPACT_ATOMS: atom_id res chain seq x y z
N GLN A 1 -5.54 -47.55 -5.31
CA GLN A 1 -6.21 -47.09 -4.07
C GLN A 1 -6.31 -45.55 -3.99
N LEU A 2 -5.35 -44.76 -4.49
CA LEU A 2 -5.52 -43.28 -4.60
C LEU A 2 -6.37 -42.82 -5.80
N GLU A 3 -6.47 -43.59 -6.88
CA GLU A 3 -7.40 -43.30 -8.00
C GLU A 3 -8.88 -43.63 -7.71
N GLN A 4 -9.17 -44.40 -6.68
CA GLN A 4 -10.55 -44.74 -6.29
C GLN A 4 -11.18 -43.67 -5.39
N LEU A 5 -10.38 -42.84 -4.71
CA LEU A 5 -10.86 -41.71 -3.92
C LEU A 5 -11.23 -40.50 -4.79
N ALA A 6 -10.58 -40.32 -5.94
CA ALA A 6 -10.88 -39.24 -6.88
C ALA A 6 -12.23 -39.44 -7.61
N ARG A 7 -12.66 -40.69 -7.84
CA ARG A 7 -13.95 -41.00 -8.50
C ARG A 7 -15.16 -40.98 -7.58
N ALA A 8 -14.97 -40.86 -6.25
CA ALA A 8 -16.05 -40.81 -5.28
C ALA A 8 -16.57 -39.38 -5.01
N VAL A 9 -15.80 -38.35 -5.38
CA VAL A 9 -16.19 -36.94 -5.19
C VAL A 9 -17.05 -36.41 -6.36
N GLU A 10 -17.04 -37.10 -7.51
CA GLU A 10 -17.73 -36.66 -8.74
C GLU A 10 -19.19 -37.16 -8.87
N LYS A 11 -19.74 -37.81 -7.83
CA LYS A 11 -21.07 -38.47 -7.86
C LYS A 11 -21.98 -38.20 -6.65
N ALA A 12 -21.92 -37.00 -6.06
CA ALA A 12 -22.91 -36.59 -5.06
C ALA A 12 -23.91 -35.56 -5.67
N PRO A 13 -25.23 -35.81 -5.63
CA PRO A 13 -26.23 -34.88 -6.15
C PRO A 13 -26.48 -33.72 -5.17
N LEU A 14 -26.66 -32.53 -5.74
CA LEU A 14 -27.14 -31.32 -5.06
C LEU A 14 -28.58 -31.54 -4.57
N ALA A 15 -28.80 -31.44 -3.26
CA ALA A 15 -30.13 -31.35 -2.67
C ALA A 15 -30.40 -29.90 -2.24
N GLU A 16 -31.52 -29.38 -2.73
CA GLU A 16 -32.11 -28.08 -2.40
C GLU A 16 -32.67 -28.06 -0.96
N GLU A 17 -32.48 -26.96 -0.25
CA GLU A 17 -33.36 -26.43 0.82
C GLU A 17 -33.09 -24.90 0.83
N SER A 18 -33.91 -23.97 0.34
CA SER A 18 -35.36 -23.77 0.30
C SER A 18 -36.04 -23.32 1.60
N HIS A 19 -35.37 -22.57 2.49
CA HIS A 19 -36.08 -21.72 3.46
C HIS A 19 -35.27 -20.47 3.87
N GLU A 20 -35.68 -19.31 3.36
CA GLU A 20 -35.76 -18.01 4.07
C GLU A 20 -35.96 -16.87 3.05
N LYS A 21 -37.14 -16.86 2.42
CA LYS A 21 -37.79 -15.63 1.95
C LYS A 21 -38.95 -15.37 2.89
N GLN A 22 -38.79 -14.49 3.86
CA GLN A 22 -39.86 -13.63 4.42
C GLN A 22 -39.33 -12.79 5.59
N ALA A 23 -38.87 -11.58 5.30
CA ALA A 23 -39.21 -10.37 6.06
C ALA A 23 -38.55 -9.15 5.40
N PHE A 24 -39.27 -8.04 5.40
CA PHE A 24 -38.94 -6.70 4.87
C PHE A 24 -39.07 -6.48 3.35
N GLN A 25 -40.33 -6.45 2.93
CA GLN A 25 -40.83 -5.53 1.91
C GLN A 25 -40.91 -4.09 2.43
N GLN A 26 -40.98 -3.16 1.46
CA GLN A 26 -41.19 -1.70 1.51
C GLN A 26 -39.86 -0.93 1.59
N GLU A 27 -39.40 -0.27 0.52
CA GLU A 27 -40.12 0.77 -0.22
C GLU A 27 -40.08 0.62 -1.76
N GLN A 28 -41.08 1.23 -2.41
CA GLN A 28 -41.40 1.15 -3.83
C GLN A 28 -40.59 2.11 -4.73
N PRO A 29 -40.57 1.86 -6.07
CA PRO A 29 -39.72 2.55 -7.03
C PRO A 29 -40.38 3.82 -7.58
N PHE A 30 -39.58 4.84 -7.93
CA PHE A 30 -40.04 5.94 -8.78
C PHE A 30 -39.54 5.80 -10.23
N GLN A 31 -40.45 6.09 -11.15
CA GLN A 31 -40.42 5.82 -12.57
C GLN A 31 -39.60 6.83 -13.40
N SER A 32 -38.98 6.28 -14.45
CA SER A 32 -38.61 6.80 -15.78
C SER A 32 -39.01 8.22 -16.18
N VAL A 33 -38.08 8.95 -16.83
CA VAL A 33 -38.37 9.81 -17.99
C VAL A 33 -37.24 9.66 -19.03
N HIS A 34 -37.64 9.48 -20.29
CA HIS A 34 -36.82 9.49 -21.51
C HIS A 34 -36.11 10.84 -21.73
N ASP A 35 -34.97 10.83 -22.41
CA ASP A 35 -34.84 11.57 -23.69
C ASP A 35 -33.60 11.09 -24.47
N GLU A 36 -33.82 10.78 -25.74
CA GLU A 36 -32.79 10.61 -26.78
C GLU A 36 -32.13 11.95 -27.09
N PHE A 37 -30.83 12.01 -27.38
CA PHE A 37 -30.29 12.86 -28.46
C PHE A 37 -28.89 12.40 -28.92
N MET A 38 -28.75 12.30 -30.24
CA MET A 38 -27.53 12.01 -31.01
C MET A 38 -26.84 13.30 -31.49
N PHE A 39 -25.58 13.13 -31.93
CA PHE A 39 -24.62 14.09 -32.56
C PHE A 39 -23.88 15.01 -31.57
N GLY A 40 -22.59 15.30 -31.69
CA GLY A 40 -21.59 15.11 -32.74
C GLY A 40 -20.57 16.26 -32.66
N THR A 41 -19.27 15.93 -32.72
CA THR A 41 -18.11 16.77 -33.11
C THR A 41 -17.72 18.05 -32.34
N THR A 42 -16.42 18.07 -32.00
CA THR A 42 -15.45 19.20 -31.95
C THR A 42 -15.52 20.29 -30.85
N GLU A 43 -14.56 20.18 -29.90
CA GLU A 43 -13.70 21.15 -29.16
C GLU A 43 -14.00 22.67 -29.13
N PRO A 44 -13.48 23.47 -28.15
CA PRO A 44 -12.35 23.21 -27.24
C PRO A 44 -12.59 23.46 -25.73
N TYR A 45 -11.75 22.84 -24.90
CA TYR A 45 -11.76 22.96 -23.44
C TYR A 45 -11.07 24.23 -22.95
N THR A 46 -11.80 25.04 -22.20
CA THR A 46 -11.27 26.18 -21.43
C THR A 46 -10.94 25.74 -20.01
N SER A 47 -9.72 26.01 -19.58
CA SER A 47 -9.17 25.74 -18.25
C SER A 47 -9.96 26.47 -17.15
N GLN A 48 -10.66 25.72 -16.29
CA GLN A 48 -11.09 26.25 -14.99
C GLN A 48 -10.91 25.19 -13.89
N SER A 49 -9.97 25.52 -13.01
CA SER A 49 -9.85 25.02 -11.64
C SER A 49 -11.21 25.14 -10.94
N SER A 50 -11.86 24.01 -10.67
CA SER A 50 -13.07 23.97 -9.87
C SER A 50 -12.94 22.89 -8.80
N SER A 51 -12.98 23.33 -7.56
CA SER A 51 -13.28 22.53 -6.38
C SER A 51 -14.59 21.77 -6.60
N GLU A 52 -14.51 20.48 -6.86
CA GLU A 52 -15.70 19.62 -6.97
C GLU A 52 -16.13 19.16 -5.57
N THR A 53 -17.32 19.61 -5.18
CA THR A 53 -18.09 19.17 -4.02
C THR A 53 -18.45 17.69 -4.14
N PRO A 54 -18.44 16.90 -3.04
CA PRO A 54 -18.75 15.48 -3.08
C PRO A 54 -20.28 15.28 -3.16
N GLY A 55 -20.82 15.17 -4.37
CA GLY A 55 -22.27 14.96 -4.54
C GLY A 55 -22.79 14.64 -5.95
N GLN A 56 -21.95 14.67 -6.99
CA GLN A 56 -22.37 14.27 -8.33
C GLN A 56 -21.77 12.91 -8.67
N HIS A 57 -22.62 11.91 -8.88
CA HIS A 57 -22.24 10.55 -9.26
C HIS A 57 -21.22 10.56 -10.40
N PRO A 58 -19.93 10.28 -10.14
CA PRO A 58 -18.92 10.35 -11.17
C PRO A 58 -19.11 9.17 -12.11
N TYR A 59 -18.97 9.40 -13.43
CA TYR A 59 -19.00 8.39 -14.48
C TYR A 59 -18.25 7.13 -14.02
N GLN A 60 -19.02 6.10 -13.67
CA GLN A 60 -18.50 4.80 -13.27
C GLN A 60 -18.10 4.10 -14.56
N PRO A 61 -16.85 3.60 -14.69
CA PRO A 61 -16.44 2.92 -15.91
C PRO A 61 -17.37 1.74 -16.18
N ASP A 62 -17.71 1.52 -17.45
CA ASP A 62 -18.51 0.36 -17.85
C ASP A 62 -17.89 -0.94 -17.32
N ASP A 63 -18.75 -1.90 -16.94
CA ASP A 63 -18.30 -3.21 -16.43
C ASP A 63 -17.34 -3.91 -17.41
N SER A 64 -17.62 -3.81 -18.72
CA SER A 64 -16.74 -4.36 -19.76
C SER A 64 -15.35 -3.71 -19.78
N PHE A 65 -15.26 -2.40 -19.52
CA PHE A 65 -13.99 -1.70 -19.45
C PHE A 65 -13.23 -2.06 -18.17
N THR A 66 -13.96 -2.17 -17.06
CA THR A 66 -13.43 -2.58 -15.76
C THR A 66 -12.80 -3.97 -15.84
N ASP A 67 -13.46 -4.92 -16.49
CA ASP A 67 -12.95 -6.27 -16.71
C ASP A 67 -11.72 -6.28 -17.62
N LEU A 68 -11.73 -5.50 -18.70
CA LEU A 68 -10.58 -5.38 -19.62
C LEU A 68 -9.33 -4.92 -18.86
N VAL A 69 -9.43 -3.81 -18.14
CA VAL A 69 -8.29 -3.19 -17.46
C VAL A 69 -7.82 -4.06 -16.29
N THR A 70 -8.74 -4.69 -15.56
CA THR A 70 -8.43 -5.64 -14.49
C THR A 70 -7.68 -6.86 -15.03
N ASN A 71 -8.09 -7.41 -16.16
CA ASN A 71 -7.36 -8.52 -16.79
C ASN A 71 -5.95 -8.11 -17.21
N VAL A 72 -5.78 -6.93 -17.79
CA VAL A 72 -4.44 -6.40 -18.14
C VAL A 72 -3.54 -6.27 -16.92
N TYR A 73 -4.08 -5.77 -15.80
CA TYR A 73 -3.34 -5.73 -14.53
C TYR A 73 -2.84 -7.12 -14.13
N PHE A 74 -3.70 -8.14 -14.15
CA PHE A 74 -3.33 -9.49 -13.77
C PHE A 74 -2.36 -10.16 -14.75
N ASP A 75 -2.44 -9.84 -16.04
CA ASP A 75 -1.55 -10.42 -17.06
C ASP A 75 -0.15 -9.79 -17.04
N LYS A 76 -0.06 -8.48 -16.75
CA LYS A 76 1.14 -7.70 -17.03
C LYS A 76 1.76 -7.00 -15.82
N TRP A 77 1.06 -6.89 -14.70
CA TRP A 77 1.59 -6.24 -13.49
C TRP A 77 1.70 -7.19 -12.31
N TYR A 78 0.87 -8.24 -12.29
CA TYR A 78 0.77 -9.17 -11.18
C TYR A 78 2.10 -9.76 -10.72
N PHE A 79 3.03 -10.03 -11.66
CA PHE A 79 4.35 -10.56 -11.34
C PHE A 79 5.19 -9.60 -10.47
N ALA A 80 4.92 -8.30 -10.52
CA ALA A 80 5.69 -7.28 -9.78
C ALA A 80 5.19 -7.12 -8.34
N ALA A 81 3.90 -7.38 -8.09
CA ALA A 81 3.31 -7.34 -6.76
C ALA A 81 2.09 -8.27 -6.69
N PRO A 82 2.29 -9.58 -6.42
CA PRO A 82 1.22 -10.56 -6.38
C PRO A 82 0.41 -10.47 -5.09
N MET A 83 -0.24 -9.32 -4.86
CA MET A 83 -1.02 -9.03 -3.65
C MET A 83 -2.45 -9.58 -3.73
N PHE A 84 -2.96 -9.85 -4.94
CA PHE A 84 -4.36 -10.22 -5.16
C PHE A 84 -4.50 -11.58 -5.84
N GLN A 85 -5.40 -12.43 -5.39
CA GLN A 85 -5.73 -13.64 -6.14
C GLN A 85 -6.67 -13.27 -7.29
N ARG A 86 -6.24 -13.44 -8.54
CA ARG A 86 -7.02 -13.10 -9.75
C ARG A 86 -8.46 -13.59 -9.67
N ALA A 87 -8.66 -14.88 -9.45
CA ALA A 87 -9.98 -15.50 -9.41
C ALA A 87 -10.90 -14.87 -8.34
N ARG A 88 -10.37 -14.61 -7.14
CA ARG A 88 -11.17 -14.00 -6.06
C ARG A 88 -11.51 -12.55 -6.37
N TYR A 89 -10.54 -11.78 -6.86
CA TYR A 89 -10.76 -10.38 -7.17
C TYR A 89 -11.77 -10.22 -8.31
N SER A 90 -11.59 -10.92 -9.43
CA SER A 90 -12.53 -10.87 -10.56
C SER A 90 -13.95 -11.27 -10.15
N MET A 91 -14.11 -12.35 -9.38
CA MET A 91 -15.44 -12.75 -8.89
C MET A 91 -16.08 -11.69 -7.99
N SER A 92 -15.27 -11.04 -7.14
CA SER A 92 -15.75 -10.04 -6.21
C SER A 92 -16.29 -8.76 -6.87
N LEU A 93 -15.86 -8.44 -8.10
CA LEU A 93 -16.36 -7.28 -8.84
C LEU A 93 -17.83 -7.43 -9.26
N HIS A 94 -18.28 -8.67 -9.46
CA HIS A 94 -19.66 -8.96 -9.87
C HIS A 94 -20.61 -9.20 -8.68
N LEU A 95 -20.12 -9.12 -7.45
CA LEU A 95 -20.95 -9.22 -6.25
C LEU A 95 -21.81 -7.96 -6.05
N PRO A 96 -22.85 -8.00 -5.19
CA PRO A 96 -23.59 -6.81 -4.79
C PRO A 96 -22.68 -5.72 -4.20
N PRO A 97 -23.01 -4.42 -4.31
CA PRO A 97 -22.10 -3.32 -3.96
C PRO A 97 -21.46 -3.39 -2.56
N HIS A 98 -22.18 -3.91 -1.56
CA HIS A 98 -21.70 -4.05 -0.18
C HIS A 98 -20.70 -5.20 0.03
N MET A 99 -20.56 -6.10 -0.95
CA MET A 99 -19.60 -7.21 -0.94
C MET A 99 -18.47 -7.02 -1.96
N ARG A 100 -18.53 -5.98 -2.79
CA ARG A 100 -17.45 -5.65 -3.74
C ARG A 100 -16.21 -5.19 -2.97
N PRO A 101 -15.02 -5.26 -3.60
CA PRO A 101 -13.83 -4.62 -3.06
C PRO A 101 -14.07 -3.14 -2.79
N PRO A 102 -13.38 -2.51 -1.82
CA PRO A 102 -13.53 -1.08 -1.57
C PRO A 102 -13.15 -0.27 -2.83
N MET A 103 -13.78 0.90 -3.00
CA MET A 103 -13.63 1.69 -4.24
C MET A 103 -12.18 2.13 -4.47
N CYS A 104 -11.44 2.46 -3.41
CA CYS A 104 -10.02 2.79 -3.52
C CYS A 104 -9.21 1.64 -4.15
N LEU A 105 -9.52 0.40 -3.79
CA LEU A 105 -8.89 -0.80 -4.33
C LEU A 105 -9.31 -1.05 -5.80
N GLN A 106 -10.58 -0.85 -6.13
CA GLN A 106 -11.04 -0.97 -7.51
C GLN A 106 -10.34 0.04 -8.44
N TYR A 107 -10.28 1.31 -8.02
CA TYR A 107 -9.67 2.37 -8.81
C TYR A 107 -8.15 2.27 -8.92
N ILE A 108 -7.43 1.76 -7.91
CA ILE A 108 -5.97 1.58 -8.04
C ILE A 108 -5.64 0.44 -9.01
N VAL A 109 -6.41 -0.65 -9.02
CA VAL A 109 -6.25 -1.74 -9.99
C VAL A 109 -6.52 -1.23 -11.41
N MET A 110 -7.57 -0.41 -11.59
CA MET A 110 -7.86 0.23 -12.88
C MET A 110 -6.75 1.21 -13.31
N ALA A 111 -6.22 2.02 -12.39
CA ALA A 111 -5.12 2.93 -12.69
C ALA A 111 -3.89 2.18 -13.21
N LEU A 112 -3.51 1.10 -12.54
CA LEU A 112 -2.36 0.27 -12.91
C LEU A 112 -2.57 -0.45 -14.24
N GLY A 113 -3.75 -1.04 -14.47
CA GLY A 113 -4.06 -1.68 -15.76
C GLY A 113 -4.11 -0.69 -16.93
N ALA A 114 -4.61 0.52 -16.68
CA ALA A 114 -4.69 1.58 -17.70
C ALA A 114 -3.30 2.09 -18.08
N ASP A 115 -2.39 2.26 -17.11
CA ASP A 115 -1.02 2.73 -17.36
C ASP A 115 -0.21 1.80 -18.29
N ILE A 116 -0.44 0.50 -18.17
CA ILE A 116 0.18 -0.54 -18.99
C ILE A 116 -0.36 -0.49 -20.42
N THR A 117 -1.61 -0.08 -20.60
CA THR A 117 -2.28 -0.08 -21.90
C THR A 117 -2.08 1.26 -22.62
N LYS A 118 -1.29 1.26 -23.70
CA LYS A 118 -0.99 2.51 -24.45
C LYS A 118 -2.22 3.32 -24.87
N THR A 119 -3.34 2.67 -25.19
CA THR A 119 -4.58 3.34 -25.61
C THR A 119 -5.27 4.08 -24.47
N HIS A 120 -5.15 3.57 -23.24
CA HIS A 120 -5.87 4.08 -22.06
C HIS A 120 -4.95 4.70 -21.01
N ARG A 121 -3.65 4.83 -21.28
CA ARG A 121 -2.66 5.39 -20.35
C ARG A 121 -3.06 6.75 -19.78
N LYS A 122 -3.73 7.59 -20.57
CA LYS A 122 -4.24 8.91 -20.12
C LYS A 122 -5.21 8.80 -18.94
N LEU A 123 -5.92 7.67 -18.80
CA LEU A 123 -6.87 7.42 -17.72
C LEU A 123 -6.21 6.95 -16.41
N ALA A 124 -4.93 6.54 -16.46
CA ALA A 124 -4.22 6.05 -15.28
C ALA A 124 -4.17 7.08 -14.15
N ILE A 125 -3.82 8.33 -14.47
CA ILE A 125 -3.71 9.41 -13.49
C ILE A 125 -5.08 9.77 -12.89
N PRO A 126 -6.14 10.01 -13.68
CA PRO A 126 -7.49 10.21 -13.13
C PRO A 126 -7.97 9.07 -12.22
N PHE A 127 -7.74 7.81 -12.62
CA PHE A 127 -8.11 6.67 -11.77
C PHE A 127 -7.30 6.62 -10.47
N TYR A 128 -6.01 6.92 -10.54
CA TYR A 128 -5.16 7.02 -9.36
C TYR A 128 -5.65 8.12 -8.39
N GLN A 129 -5.97 9.30 -8.91
CA GLN A 129 -6.51 10.41 -8.11
C GLN A 129 -7.84 10.05 -7.45
N ARG A 130 -8.73 9.34 -8.18
CA ARG A 130 -9.98 8.80 -7.61
C ARG A 130 -9.72 7.76 -6.53
N ALA A 131 -8.81 6.81 -6.76
CA ALA A 131 -8.42 5.81 -5.78
C ALA A 131 -8.00 6.46 -4.45
N ARG A 132 -7.18 7.51 -4.56
CA ARG A 132 -6.74 8.32 -3.43
C ARG A 132 -7.91 9.03 -2.73
N ALA A 133 -8.81 9.66 -3.48
CA ALA A 133 -9.97 10.34 -2.91
C ALA A 133 -10.87 9.38 -2.10
N TYR A 134 -11.14 8.18 -2.64
CA TYR A 134 -11.90 7.16 -1.92
C TYR A 134 -11.18 6.68 -0.66
N MET A 135 -9.87 6.46 -0.74
CA MET A 135 -9.07 6.05 0.43
C MET A 135 -9.14 7.10 1.55
N GLN A 136 -8.98 8.38 1.20
CA GLN A 136 -9.05 9.49 2.16
C GLN A 136 -10.45 9.64 2.76
N ALA A 137 -11.50 9.47 1.96
CA ALA A 137 -12.88 9.52 2.44
C ALA A 137 -13.20 8.39 3.42
N ASP A 138 -12.72 7.17 3.15
CA ASP A 138 -12.89 6.02 4.05
C ASP A 138 -12.11 6.22 5.36
N GLU A 139 -10.91 6.79 5.30
CA GLU A 139 -10.13 7.18 6.49
C GLU A 139 -10.90 8.19 7.36
N MET A 140 -11.41 9.27 6.78
CA MET A 140 -12.20 10.28 7.51
C MET A 140 -13.46 9.70 8.16
N ARG A 141 -14.17 8.79 7.46
CA ARG A 141 -15.33 8.08 8.02
C ARG A 141 -14.94 7.20 9.20
N SER A 142 -13.80 6.52 9.12
CA SER A 142 -13.33 5.65 10.21
C SER A 142 -12.92 6.45 11.45
N SER A 143 -12.33 7.63 11.27
CA SER A 143 -11.94 8.52 12.36
C SER A 143 -13.14 9.18 13.05
N HIS A 144 -14.19 9.54 12.30
CA HIS A 144 -15.44 10.06 12.89
C HIS A 144 -16.24 9.01 13.69
N ASN A 145 -16.02 7.73 13.44
CA ASN A 145 -16.63 6.63 14.20
C ASN A 145 -15.92 6.32 15.52
N ILE A 146 -14.82 7.02 15.83
CA ILE A 146 -14.13 6.93 17.10
C ILE A 146 -14.21 8.33 17.70
N SER A 147 -15.14 8.57 18.63
CA SER A 147 -15.05 9.80 19.42
C SER A 147 -13.72 9.76 20.18
N ASP A 148 -13.03 10.90 20.28
CA ASP A 148 -11.73 10.95 20.97
C ASP A 148 -11.84 10.45 22.43
N GLU A 149 -13.04 10.56 23.02
CA GLU A 149 -13.39 10.00 24.33
C GLU A 149 -13.43 8.45 24.34
N GLU A 150 -13.99 7.80 23.31
CA GLU A 150 -14.01 6.33 23.17
C GLU A 150 -12.63 5.74 22.84
N ALA A 151 -11.72 6.52 22.24
CA ALA A 151 -10.35 6.11 21.98
C ALA A 151 -9.46 6.10 23.23
N GLN A 152 -9.82 6.90 24.24
CA GLN A 152 -8.99 7.13 25.42
C GLN A 152 -9.01 5.94 26.39
N ASP A 153 -10.12 5.20 26.44
CA ASP A 153 -10.19 3.96 27.22
C ASP A 153 -9.51 2.79 26.48
N VAL A 154 -8.24 2.58 26.81
CA VAL A 154 -7.39 1.49 26.29
C VAL A 154 -8.00 0.09 26.45
N LYS A 155 -8.88 -0.11 27.45
CA LYS A 155 -9.46 -1.44 27.71
C LYS A 155 -10.72 -1.67 26.89
N THR A 156 -11.60 -0.69 26.79
CA THR A 156 -12.92 -0.85 26.16
C THR A 156 -12.97 -0.38 24.71
N SER A 157 -12.01 0.43 24.26
CA SER A 157 -11.97 0.93 22.88
C SER A 157 -11.86 -0.20 21.87
N LEU A 158 -12.75 -0.18 20.88
CA LEU A 158 -12.72 -1.09 19.75
C LEU A 158 -11.42 -0.97 18.95
N HIS A 159 -10.84 0.24 18.87
CA HIS A 159 -9.57 0.48 18.18
C HIS A 159 -8.43 -0.34 18.81
N TRP A 160 -8.23 -0.20 20.12
CA TRP A 160 -7.18 -0.91 20.85
C TRP A 160 -7.43 -2.41 20.92
N LYS A 161 -8.70 -2.83 20.94
CA LYS A 161 -9.06 -4.25 20.78
C LYS A 161 -8.59 -4.79 19.42
N ARG A 162 -8.93 -4.12 18.31
CA ARG A 162 -8.49 -4.51 16.96
C ARG A 162 -6.96 -4.50 16.81
N HIS A 163 -6.29 -3.48 17.34
CA HIS A 163 -4.83 -3.43 17.36
C HIS A 163 -4.22 -4.68 18.03
N ARG A 164 -4.74 -5.07 19.21
CA ARG A 164 -4.27 -6.27 19.93
C ARG A 164 -4.56 -7.56 19.17
N GLU A 165 -5.74 -7.67 18.55
CA GLU A 165 -6.10 -8.82 17.71
C GLU A 165 -5.08 -8.98 16.57
N ILE A 166 -4.78 -7.90 15.84
CA ILE A 166 -3.80 -7.92 14.74
C ILE A 166 -2.38 -8.23 15.26
N ASP A 167 -1.93 -7.64 16.38
CA ASP A 167 -0.60 -7.93 16.96
C ASP A 167 -0.47 -9.41 17.34
N ASN A 168 -1.53 -9.99 17.91
CA ASN A 168 -1.58 -11.41 18.27
C ASN A 168 -1.59 -12.32 17.04
N ASP A 169 -2.32 -11.95 15.98
CA ASP A 169 -2.34 -12.70 14.72
C ASP A 169 -0.98 -12.67 14.03
N LEU A 170 -0.31 -11.51 14.00
CA LEU A 170 1.05 -11.38 13.46
C LEU A 170 2.07 -12.20 14.25
N ALA A 171 1.99 -12.18 15.58
CA ALA A 171 2.83 -13.02 16.43
C ALA A 171 2.56 -14.51 16.21
N SER A 172 1.28 -14.89 16.06
CA SER A 172 0.89 -16.27 15.77
C SER A 172 1.39 -16.72 14.41
N LEU A 173 1.29 -15.85 13.39
CA LEU A 173 1.79 -16.13 12.05
C LEU A 173 3.29 -16.41 12.06
N LEU A 174 4.09 -15.60 12.77
CA LEU A 174 5.53 -15.79 12.89
C LEU A 174 5.90 -17.11 13.61
N ASN A 175 5.19 -17.43 14.70
CA ASN A 175 5.44 -18.64 15.48
C ASN A 175 4.99 -19.93 14.78
N CYS A 176 3.96 -19.85 13.94
CA CYS A 176 3.34 -20.99 13.27
C CYS A 176 3.76 -21.12 11.79
N LEU A 177 4.82 -20.45 11.35
CA LEU A 177 5.35 -20.64 10.00
C LEU A 177 5.73 -22.12 9.78
N PRO A 178 5.50 -22.69 8.57
CA PRO A 178 6.08 -23.97 8.17
C PRO A 178 7.60 -23.93 8.20
N ASP A 179 8.25 -25.09 8.41
CA ASP A 179 9.73 -25.16 8.53
C ASP A 179 10.46 -24.59 7.29
N ASP A 180 9.90 -24.76 6.10
CA ASP A 180 10.45 -24.23 4.85
C ASP A 180 10.39 -22.68 4.76
N LEU A 181 9.61 -22.03 5.62
CA LEU A 181 9.48 -20.58 5.71
C LEU A 181 10.12 -20.00 6.97
N LYS A 182 10.65 -20.82 7.88
CA LYS A 182 11.33 -20.36 9.09
C LYS A 182 12.76 -19.90 8.79
N LEU A 183 13.12 -18.75 9.35
CA LEU A 183 14.50 -18.26 9.38
C LEU A 183 15.18 -18.66 10.70
N PRO A 184 16.51 -18.81 10.73
CA PRO A 184 17.48 -18.57 9.64
C PRO A 184 17.66 -19.74 8.66
N ASN A 185 17.09 -20.92 8.93
CA ASN A 185 17.34 -22.14 8.15
C ASN A 185 17.04 -21.98 6.66
N SER A 186 15.96 -21.27 6.33
CA SER A 186 15.51 -21.07 4.96
C SER A 186 15.90 -19.70 4.39
N ILE A 187 17.01 -19.09 4.84
CA ILE A 187 17.44 -17.74 4.39
C ILE A 187 17.70 -17.62 2.88
N ARG A 188 18.02 -18.73 2.21
CA ARG A 188 18.20 -18.78 0.75
C ARG A 188 16.88 -18.89 -0.02
N CYS A 189 15.78 -19.19 0.66
CA CYS A 189 14.46 -19.26 0.05
C CYS A 189 13.86 -17.85 -0.04
N GLN A 190 13.72 -17.34 -1.26
CA GLN A 190 13.11 -16.03 -1.55
C GLN A 190 11.75 -15.86 -0.87
N ASN A 191 10.88 -16.87 -0.91
CA ASN A 191 9.56 -16.82 -0.28
C ASN A 191 9.66 -16.74 1.25
N ALA A 192 10.59 -17.47 1.87
CA ALA A 192 10.82 -17.42 3.31
C ALA A 192 11.27 -16.02 3.74
N THR A 193 12.29 -15.46 3.05
CA THR A 193 12.76 -14.10 3.35
C THR A 193 11.68 -13.05 3.13
N PHE A 194 10.90 -13.18 2.05
CA PHE A 194 9.84 -12.24 1.73
C PHE A 194 8.74 -12.25 2.79
N VAL A 195 8.22 -13.44 3.15
CA VAL A 195 7.16 -13.56 4.16
C VAL A 195 7.60 -12.99 5.51
N ASN A 196 8.81 -13.34 5.97
CA ASN A 196 9.32 -12.82 7.25
C ASN A 196 9.48 -11.29 7.23
N ILE A 197 10.08 -10.72 6.17
CA ILE A 197 10.23 -9.26 6.03
C ILE A 197 8.84 -8.57 6.00
N ILE A 198 7.86 -9.14 5.30
CA ILE A 198 6.51 -8.57 5.24
C ILE A 198 5.82 -8.62 6.60
N ILE A 199 5.95 -9.72 7.36
CA ILE A 199 5.39 -9.81 8.73
C ILE A 199 5.98 -8.73 9.63
N HIS A 200 7.32 -8.57 9.64
CA HIS A 200 7.96 -7.52 10.43
C HIS A 200 7.57 -6.12 9.96
N THR A 201 7.40 -5.92 8.66
CA THR A 201 6.90 -4.64 8.11
C THR A 201 5.48 -4.34 8.58
N SER A 202 4.60 -5.35 8.62
CA SER A 202 3.25 -5.21 9.17
C SER A 202 3.27 -4.84 10.65
N ILE A 203 4.18 -5.41 11.44
CA ILE A 203 4.39 -5.01 12.85
C ILE A 203 4.80 -3.53 12.91
N ILE A 204 5.75 -3.09 12.08
CA ILE A 204 6.17 -1.68 12.04
C ILE A 204 4.98 -0.77 11.72
N LEU A 205 4.21 -1.08 10.68
CA LEU A 205 3.06 -0.27 10.28
C LEU A 205 1.99 -0.20 11.37
N LEU A 206 1.66 -1.32 12.00
CA LEU A 206 0.68 -1.41 13.07
C LEU A 206 1.07 -0.55 14.29
N HIS A 207 2.32 -0.62 14.72
CA HIS A 207 2.80 0.10 15.89
C HIS A 207 3.08 1.59 15.61
N ARG A 208 3.42 1.97 14.36
CA ARG A 208 3.47 3.39 13.97
C ARG A 208 2.08 4.04 13.98
N ALA A 209 1.06 3.35 13.46
CA ALA A 209 -0.32 3.82 13.51
C ALA A 209 -0.82 3.95 14.96
N ALA A 210 -0.45 3.00 15.83
CA ALA A 210 -0.73 3.08 17.25
C ALA A 210 -0.09 4.31 17.90
N LEU A 211 1.18 4.60 17.63
CA LEU A 211 1.86 5.79 18.15
C LEU A 211 1.19 7.09 17.70
N SER A 212 0.86 7.21 16.40
CA SER A 212 0.14 8.38 15.88
C SER A 212 -1.23 8.55 16.56
N THR A 213 -1.94 7.44 16.82
CA THR A 213 -3.20 7.49 17.57
C THR A 213 -2.99 7.90 19.03
N ILE A 214 -1.91 7.43 19.67
CA ILE A 214 -1.57 7.79 21.05
C ILE A 214 -1.28 9.29 21.18
N GLU A 215 -0.55 9.86 20.22
CA GLU A 215 -0.22 11.29 20.15
C GLU A 215 -1.49 12.16 20.05
N ARG A 216 -2.47 11.72 19.26
CA ARG A 216 -3.75 12.42 19.08
C ARG A 216 -4.65 12.39 20.33
N VAL A 217 -4.76 11.23 20.97
CA VAL A 217 -5.76 10.97 22.04
C VAL A 217 -5.19 11.18 23.46
N GLY A 218 -3.86 11.23 23.61
CA GLY A 218 -3.21 11.42 24.90
C GLY A 218 -3.30 10.18 25.81
N THR A 219 -2.85 9.03 25.32
CA THR A 219 -2.86 7.75 26.06
C THR A 219 -1.56 7.47 26.84
N PRO A 220 -1.55 6.49 27.79
CA PRO A 220 -0.48 6.33 28.77
C PRO A 220 0.92 6.00 28.22
N HIS A 221 1.98 6.55 28.86
CA HIS A 221 3.39 6.35 28.49
C HIS A 221 3.87 4.88 28.38
N HIS A 222 3.25 3.94 29.10
CA HIS A 222 3.64 2.52 29.02
C HIS A 222 3.37 1.93 27.63
N MET A 223 2.29 2.37 26.95
CA MET A 223 1.96 1.93 25.59
C MET A 223 2.96 2.46 24.58
N ILE A 224 3.37 3.74 24.72
CA ILE A 224 4.41 4.35 23.87
C ILE A 224 5.69 3.52 23.95
N ARG A 225 6.11 3.17 25.17
CA ARG A 225 7.31 2.34 25.37
C ARG A 225 7.16 0.96 24.72
N GLN A 226 6.01 0.29 24.89
CA GLN A 226 5.76 -1.02 24.30
C GLN A 226 5.76 -0.97 22.76
N CYS A 227 5.08 0.00 22.16
CA CYS A 227 5.06 0.18 20.71
C CYS A 227 6.47 0.42 20.17
N ARG A 228 7.27 1.25 20.84
CA ARG A 228 8.67 1.51 20.47
C ARG A 228 9.54 0.25 20.54
N ILE A 229 9.41 -0.56 21.59
CA ILE A 229 10.14 -1.84 21.70
C ILE A 229 9.78 -2.76 20.53
N ARG A 230 8.48 -2.89 20.19
CA ARG A 230 8.03 -3.71 19.06
C ARG A 230 8.56 -3.21 17.72
N LEU A 231 8.58 -1.89 17.52
CA LEU A 231 9.12 -1.25 16.32
C LEU A 231 10.60 -1.55 16.12
N VAL A 232 11.41 -1.34 17.16
CA VAL A 232 12.86 -1.56 17.09
C VAL A 232 13.17 -3.02 16.84
N ALA A 233 12.55 -3.95 17.58
CA ALA A 233 12.75 -5.38 17.37
C ALA A 233 12.41 -5.80 15.93
N ALA A 234 11.29 -5.30 15.37
CA ALA A 234 10.92 -5.62 13.99
C ALA A 234 11.89 -5.02 12.95
N ALA A 235 12.37 -3.80 13.17
CA ALA A 235 13.34 -3.15 12.28
C ALA A 235 14.71 -3.86 12.31
N GLU A 236 15.15 -4.29 13.49
CA GLU A 236 16.38 -5.09 13.67
C GLU A 236 16.27 -6.43 12.95
N GLU A 237 15.15 -7.15 13.07
CA GLU A 237 14.95 -8.41 12.36
C GLU A 237 14.99 -8.23 10.83
N ILE A 238 14.32 -7.19 10.29
CA ILE A 238 14.42 -6.87 8.85
C ILE A 238 15.89 -6.66 8.45
N LEU A 239 16.63 -5.88 9.22
CA LEU A 239 18.03 -5.58 8.93
C LEU A 239 18.93 -6.82 9.01
N ASN A 240 18.70 -7.69 10.00
CA ASN A 240 19.42 -8.94 10.17
C ASN A 240 19.15 -9.88 8.98
N ILE A 241 17.90 -10.03 8.57
CA ILE A 241 17.53 -10.83 7.39
C ILE A 241 18.27 -10.29 6.16
N LEU A 242 18.19 -8.97 5.90
CA LEU A 242 18.85 -8.34 4.75
C LEU A 242 20.37 -8.56 4.74
N ARG A 243 21.02 -8.53 5.91
CA ARG A 243 22.47 -8.79 6.07
C ARG A 243 22.85 -10.24 5.82
N MET A 244 21.96 -11.18 6.11
CA MET A 244 22.21 -12.62 5.92
C MET A 244 21.92 -13.10 4.49
N MET A 245 21.20 -12.31 3.70
CA MET A 245 20.80 -12.67 2.33
C MET A 245 21.99 -12.54 1.36
N PRO A 246 22.39 -13.60 0.64
CA PRO A 246 23.48 -13.53 -0.34
C PRO A 246 23.11 -12.71 -1.58
N ASP A 247 21.87 -12.82 -2.04
CA ASP A 247 21.36 -12.22 -3.27
C ASP A 247 20.39 -11.06 -2.99
N VAL A 248 20.67 -10.28 -1.93
CA VAL A 248 19.78 -9.22 -1.45
C VAL A 248 19.45 -8.17 -2.52
N ASN A 249 20.40 -7.84 -3.39
CA ASN A 249 20.16 -6.86 -4.46
C ASN A 249 19.13 -7.36 -5.48
N ASP A 250 19.14 -8.65 -5.82
CA ASP A 250 18.19 -9.23 -6.77
C ASP A 250 16.77 -9.27 -6.21
N MET A 251 16.67 -9.53 -4.92
CA MET A 251 15.43 -9.50 -4.16
C MET A 251 14.78 -8.11 -4.16
N LEU A 252 15.59 -7.05 -4.13
CA LEU A 252 15.13 -5.65 -4.17
C LEU A 252 14.63 -5.18 -5.54
N LYS A 253 14.62 -6.06 -6.55
CA LYS A 253 13.77 -5.85 -7.72
C LYS A 253 12.29 -5.72 -7.31
N ASN A 254 11.88 -6.38 -6.23
CA ASN A 254 10.55 -6.23 -5.66
C ASN A 254 10.46 -4.94 -4.82
N PRO A 255 9.68 -3.92 -5.24
CA PRO A 255 9.58 -2.65 -4.54
C PRO A 255 9.02 -2.76 -3.11
N MET A 256 8.30 -3.84 -2.78
CA MET A 256 7.81 -4.07 -1.41
C MET A 256 8.94 -4.32 -0.43
N LEU A 257 10.04 -4.94 -0.86
CA LEU A 257 11.20 -5.14 0.00
C LEU A 257 11.98 -3.85 0.20
N THR A 258 12.09 -3.01 -0.83
CA THR A 258 12.63 -1.66 -0.67
C THR A 258 11.77 -0.82 0.27
N PHE A 259 10.45 -0.91 0.15
CA PHE A 259 9.51 -0.25 1.07
C PHE A 259 9.72 -0.72 2.52
N SER A 260 9.80 -2.04 2.73
CA SER A 260 10.04 -2.65 4.04
C SER A 260 11.34 -2.13 4.67
N MET A 261 12.39 -2.04 3.87
CA MET A 261 13.70 -1.53 4.25
C MET A 261 13.68 -0.02 4.57
N TYR A 262 12.97 0.79 3.77
CA TYR A 262 12.73 2.19 4.08
C TYR A 262 11.96 2.35 5.41
N MET A 263 10.92 1.54 5.64
CA MET A 263 10.14 1.54 6.89
C MET A 263 10.98 1.20 8.12
N ALA A 264 11.85 0.19 8.01
CA ALA A 264 12.81 -0.13 9.07
C ALA A 264 13.78 1.03 9.34
N SER A 265 14.22 1.74 8.29
CA SER A 265 15.13 2.88 8.40
C SER A 265 14.51 4.06 9.16
N LEU A 266 13.23 4.34 8.91
CA LEU A 266 12.50 5.37 9.65
C LEU A 266 12.42 5.05 11.15
N VAL A 267 12.32 3.77 11.53
CA VAL A 267 12.36 3.38 12.95
C VAL A 267 13.70 3.74 13.59
N PHE A 268 14.82 3.43 12.94
CA PHE A 268 16.15 3.76 13.46
C PHE A 268 16.38 5.27 13.54
N LEU A 269 15.85 6.01 12.58
CA LEU A 269 15.88 7.47 12.61
C LEU A 269 15.08 7.99 13.82
N ASP A 270 13.87 7.49 14.06
CA ASP A 270 12.92 7.95 15.10
C ASP A 270 13.32 7.58 16.54
N GLN A 271 14.39 6.82 16.72
CA GLN A 271 14.90 6.48 18.05
C GLN A 271 15.51 7.69 18.78
N PRO A 272 15.29 7.85 20.10
CA PRO A 272 15.97 8.85 20.91
C PRO A 272 17.49 8.62 20.93
N THR A 273 18.26 9.71 20.88
CA THR A 273 19.74 9.70 20.91
C THR A 273 20.33 8.97 22.11
N SER A 274 19.59 8.83 23.22
CA SER A 274 20.02 8.12 24.43
C SER A 274 19.94 6.60 24.36
N THR A 275 19.30 6.03 23.33
CA THR A 275 18.93 4.60 23.30
C THR A 275 19.96 3.74 22.59
N GLU A 276 20.58 4.27 21.52
CA GLU A 276 21.60 3.58 20.74
C GLU A 276 22.81 4.48 20.45
N PRO A 277 24.03 3.91 20.44
CA PRO A 277 25.23 4.63 20.01
C PRO A 277 25.04 5.20 18.61
N GLU A 278 25.37 6.47 18.42
CA GLU A 278 25.19 7.17 17.15
C GLU A 278 25.91 6.50 15.97
N TYR A 279 27.08 5.91 16.23
CA TYR A 279 27.83 5.11 15.26
C TYR A 279 27.04 3.89 14.76
N GLN A 280 26.39 3.13 15.65
CA GLN A 280 25.63 1.93 15.25
C GLN A 280 24.38 2.30 14.45
N ARG A 281 23.68 3.36 14.88
CA ARG A 281 22.54 3.92 14.15
C ARG A 281 22.96 4.36 12.74
N GLN A 282 24.06 5.09 12.64
CA GLN A 282 24.61 5.55 11.37
C GLN A 282 24.99 4.38 10.47
N ASP A 283 25.71 3.37 10.97
CA ASP A 283 26.09 2.17 10.21
C ASP A 283 24.88 1.39 9.68
N ASN A 284 23.82 1.22 10.49
CA ASN A 284 22.58 0.56 10.09
C ASN A 284 21.88 1.31 8.93
N LEU A 285 21.81 2.64 9.03
CA LEU A 285 21.21 3.51 8.02
C LEU A 285 22.06 3.58 6.75
N ASP A 286 23.38 3.67 6.88
CA ASP A 286 24.32 3.67 5.75
C ASP A 286 24.25 2.38 4.95
N PHE A 287 24.22 1.23 5.64
CA PHE A 287 24.03 -0.07 5.00
C PHE A 287 22.76 -0.09 4.16
N THR A 288 21.66 0.33 4.77
CA THR A 288 20.33 0.34 4.15
C THR A 288 20.29 1.29 2.94
N LEU A 289 20.79 2.52 3.11
CA LEU A 289 20.81 3.52 2.06
C LEU A 289 21.66 3.07 0.86
N ARG A 290 22.85 2.50 1.10
CA ARG A 290 23.71 1.96 0.04
C ARG A 290 23.01 0.86 -0.75
N LEU A 291 22.29 -0.01 -0.05
CA LEU A 291 21.55 -1.10 -0.66
C LEU A 291 20.37 -0.58 -1.51
N MET A 292 19.65 0.44 -1.05
CA MET A 292 18.62 1.13 -1.83
C MET A 292 19.19 1.84 -3.06
N ILE A 293 20.33 2.53 -2.95
CA ILE A 293 21.03 3.17 -4.07
C ILE A 293 21.42 2.11 -5.11
N LEU A 294 21.99 0.98 -4.66
CA LEU A 294 22.39 -0.12 -5.54
C LEU A 294 21.18 -0.70 -6.28
N ALA A 295 20.08 -0.98 -5.58
CA ALA A 295 18.86 -1.48 -6.18
C ALA A 295 18.24 -0.47 -7.18
N ALA A 296 18.23 0.82 -6.84
CA ALA A 296 17.75 1.89 -7.72
C ALA A 296 18.54 1.98 -9.02
N LYS A 297 19.87 1.83 -8.96
CA LYS A 297 20.76 1.84 -10.13
C LYS A 297 20.65 0.55 -10.95
N THR A 298 20.60 -0.60 -10.28
CA THR A 298 20.57 -1.92 -10.94
C THR A 298 19.25 -2.17 -11.65
N TRP A 299 18.13 -1.90 -10.97
CA TRP A 299 16.79 -2.25 -11.46
C TRP A 299 16.05 -1.07 -12.10
N GLY A 300 16.61 0.14 -12.03
CA GLY A 300 15.99 1.35 -12.59
C GLY A 300 14.64 1.69 -11.95
N ASN A 301 14.36 1.20 -10.74
CA ASN A 301 13.05 1.35 -10.11
C ASN A 301 12.88 2.78 -9.54
N PRO A 302 11.94 3.59 -10.05
CA PRO A 302 11.77 4.98 -9.63
C PRO A 302 11.29 5.11 -8.18
N VAL A 303 10.46 4.17 -7.71
CA VAL A 303 10.00 4.12 -6.31
C VAL A 303 11.18 3.87 -5.36
N THR A 304 12.07 2.95 -5.71
CA THR A 304 13.26 2.66 -4.89
C THR A 304 14.21 3.84 -4.85
N ARG A 305 14.43 4.49 -6.00
CA ARG A 305 15.23 5.72 -6.10
C ARG A 305 14.66 6.84 -5.23
N SER A 306 13.36 7.06 -5.34
CA SER A 306 12.59 8.05 -4.58
C SER A 306 12.72 7.85 -3.07
N MET A 307 12.60 6.61 -2.58
CA MET A 307 12.81 6.29 -1.16
C MET A 307 14.26 6.49 -0.71
N ALA A 308 15.25 6.15 -1.55
CA ALA A 308 16.67 6.32 -1.22
C ALA A 308 17.01 7.80 -1.04
N ILE A 309 16.52 8.66 -1.95
CA ILE A 309 16.69 10.12 -1.86
C ILE A 309 16.03 10.65 -0.60
N GLN A 310 14.79 10.24 -0.30
CA GLN A 310 14.09 10.70 0.90
C GLN A 310 14.84 10.29 2.17
N LEU A 311 15.29 9.04 2.26
CA LEU A 311 16.04 8.55 3.43
C LEU A 311 17.31 9.38 3.64
N ALA A 312 18.04 9.72 2.57
CA ALA A 312 19.22 10.56 2.65
C ALA A 312 18.91 11.98 3.16
N VAL A 313 17.80 12.57 2.71
CA VAL A 313 17.34 13.87 3.22
C VAL A 313 17.02 13.78 4.72
N ASP A 314 16.29 12.75 5.14
CA ASP A 314 15.88 12.55 6.54
C ASP A 314 17.10 12.29 7.45
N MET A 315 18.11 11.53 6.96
CA MET A 315 19.39 11.32 7.65
C MET A 315 20.14 12.64 7.84
N ARG A 316 20.26 13.46 6.79
CA ARG A 316 20.94 14.76 6.85
C ARG A 316 20.25 15.73 7.81
N GLN A 317 18.92 15.75 7.84
CA GLN A 317 18.16 16.58 8.78
C GLN A 317 18.44 16.21 10.24
N ARG A 318 18.81 14.95 10.52
CA ARG A 318 19.18 14.47 11.86
C ARG A 318 20.68 14.55 12.13
N GLY A 319 21.46 15.19 11.26
CA GLY A 319 22.91 15.36 11.41
C GLY A 319 23.73 14.12 11.03
N LEU A 320 23.10 13.10 10.44
CA LEU A 320 23.76 11.86 10.02
C LEU A 320 24.23 12.00 8.57
N ASP A 321 25.31 12.75 8.34
CA ASP A 321 25.89 12.91 7.00
C ASP A 321 26.95 11.83 6.72
N SER A 322 26.96 11.32 5.49
CA SER A 322 27.88 10.26 5.06
C SER A 322 28.08 10.26 3.55
N ALA A 323 29.10 9.53 3.08
CA ALA A 323 29.31 9.35 1.64
C ALA A 323 28.13 8.62 0.95
N ALA A 324 27.30 7.85 1.69
CA ALA A 324 26.09 7.27 1.15
C ALA A 324 25.00 8.31 0.94
N VAL A 325 24.84 9.23 1.92
CA VAL A 325 23.89 10.36 1.85
C VAL A 325 24.22 11.27 0.66
N GLU A 326 25.48 11.63 0.48
CA GLU A 326 25.92 12.43 -0.67
C GLU A 326 25.58 11.73 -2.01
N LYS A 327 25.95 10.46 -2.15
CA LYS A 327 25.67 9.66 -3.36
C LYS A 327 24.18 9.48 -3.65
N ALA A 328 23.33 9.45 -2.63
CA ALA A 328 21.89 9.36 -2.83
C ALA A 328 21.33 10.65 -3.45
N THR A 329 21.85 11.82 -3.03
CA THR A 329 21.40 13.12 -3.55
C THR A 329 21.82 13.38 -5.00
N GLU A 330 22.85 12.68 -5.49
CA GLU A 330 23.28 12.71 -6.89
C GLU A 330 22.40 11.86 -7.82
N LEU A 331 21.49 11.02 -7.28
CA LEU A 331 20.62 10.21 -8.12
C LEU A 331 19.67 11.11 -8.93
N PRO A 332 19.48 10.83 -10.23
CA PRO A 332 18.63 11.66 -11.07
C PRO A 332 17.20 11.63 -10.55
N VAL A 333 16.66 12.79 -10.20
CA VAL A 333 15.24 12.94 -9.87
C VAL A 333 14.45 12.79 -11.16
N GLU A 334 13.89 11.59 -11.40
CA GLU A 334 12.89 11.44 -12.45
C GLU A 334 11.68 12.30 -12.08
N ARG A 335 11.45 13.36 -12.86
CA ARG A 335 10.37 14.35 -12.67
C ARG A 335 8.95 13.74 -12.70
N SER A 336 8.82 12.43 -12.92
CA SER A 336 7.57 11.68 -12.96
C SER A 336 7.10 11.14 -11.61
N THR A 337 7.99 11.03 -10.61
CA THR A 337 7.65 10.49 -9.29
C THR A 337 8.23 11.40 -8.23
N VAL A 338 7.39 12.24 -7.63
CA VAL A 338 7.78 12.99 -6.44
C VAL A 338 7.61 12.06 -5.23
N PRO A 339 8.68 11.71 -4.50
CA PRO A 339 8.53 11.21 -3.13
C PRO A 339 7.84 12.29 -2.31
N ILE A 340 6.59 12.07 -1.92
CA ILE A 340 5.96 12.81 -0.82
C ILE A 340 6.16 11.96 0.45
N LEU A 341 7.39 11.54 0.71
CA LEU A 341 7.69 10.61 1.80
C LEU A 341 8.08 11.31 3.12
N ALA A 342 7.96 12.63 3.19
CA ALA A 342 7.98 13.35 4.45
C ALA A 342 7.04 14.55 4.40
N LYS A 343 5.77 14.37 4.77
CA LYS A 343 5.11 15.46 5.50
C LYS A 343 5.48 15.26 6.97
N GLY A 344 6.64 15.79 7.34
CA GLY A 344 7.12 15.78 8.72
C GLY A 344 6.36 16.73 9.65
N ASP A 345 5.03 16.87 9.52
CA ASP A 345 4.17 17.63 10.44
C ASP A 345 2.69 17.55 10.01
N ASN A 346 2.02 16.39 10.11
CA ASN A 346 0.56 16.30 10.27
C ASN A 346 0.12 14.83 10.37
N ASP A 347 -0.43 14.48 11.54
CA ASP A 347 -1.42 13.47 11.98
C ASP A 347 -1.97 12.33 11.08
N SER A 348 -1.50 12.10 9.85
CA SER A 348 -1.97 10.98 9.02
C SER A 348 -0.81 10.09 8.59
N SER A 349 -0.82 8.85 9.08
CA SER A 349 0.15 7.79 8.78
C SER A 349 -0.10 7.12 7.42
N ASN A 350 -0.13 7.87 6.31
CA ASN A 350 -0.43 7.28 4.99
C ASN A 350 0.61 7.58 3.90
N PHE A 351 1.14 6.51 3.32
CA PHE A 351 2.13 6.46 2.24
C PHE A 351 1.49 6.82 0.90
N LEU A 352 2.09 7.72 0.13
CA LEU A 352 1.56 8.11 -1.19
C LEU A 352 2.68 8.35 -2.21
N PHE A 353 2.54 7.75 -3.40
CA PHE A 353 3.35 8.03 -4.60
C PHE A 353 2.53 8.90 -5.55
N GLN A 354 3.01 10.09 -5.92
CA GLN A 354 2.33 10.88 -6.97
C GLN A 354 3.00 10.64 -8.32
N LEU A 355 2.21 10.20 -9.32
CA LEU A 355 2.57 10.33 -10.74
C LEU A 355 2.28 11.77 -11.16
N ASN A 356 3.29 12.45 -11.71
CA ASN A 356 3.14 13.84 -12.14
C ASN A 356 2.21 13.93 -13.38
N ASN A 357 1.33 14.94 -13.40
CA ASN A 357 0.51 15.25 -14.56
C ASN A 357 1.44 15.68 -15.72
N PHE A 358 1.46 14.92 -16.82
CA PHE A 358 1.98 15.43 -18.08
C PHE A 358 0.96 16.39 -18.68
N GLU A 359 0.99 17.64 -18.26
CA GLU A 359 0.48 18.76 -19.04
C GLU A 359 1.30 19.99 -18.63
N ASN A 360 1.95 20.61 -19.62
CA ASN A 360 2.85 21.77 -19.57
C ASN A 360 4.36 21.47 -19.49
N SER A 361 4.88 20.85 -20.56
CA SER A 361 6.19 21.22 -21.09
C SER A 361 5.97 21.89 -22.45
N PRO A 362 6.40 23.15 -22.68
CA PRO A 362 6.38 23.72 -24.02
C PRO A 362 7.34 22.91 -24.91
N GLU A 363 6.87 22.53 -26.10
CA GLU A 363 7.73 21.93 -27.12
C GLU A 363 8.95 22.83 -27.38
N PRO A 364 10.15 22.27 -27.60
CA PRO A 364 11.27 23.06 -28.05
C PRO A 364 10.93 23.60 -29.44
N ILE A 365 10.82 24.93 -29.55
CA ILE A 365 10.76 25.63 -30.83
C ILE A 365 11.99 25.20 -31.62
N ALA A 366 11.77 24.50 -32.73
CA ALA A 366 12.82 24.21 -33.69
C ALA A 366 13.20 25.53 -34.39
N ASP A 367 14.42 25.98 -34.17
CA ASP A 367 15.01 27.09 -34.93
C ASP A 367 15.09 26.71 -36.42
N ILE A 368 14.43 27.50 -37.27
CA ILE A 368 14.79 27.79 -38.67
C ILE A 368 14.75 29.29 -38.87
#